data_AF-A0A943DUH6-F1
#
_entry.id   AF-A0A943DUH6-F1
#
_cell.length_a   1.000
_cell.length_b   1.000
_cell.length_c   1.000
_cell.angle_alpha   90.00
_cell.angle_beta   90.00
_cell.angle_gamma   90.00
#
_symmetry.space_group_name_H-M   'P 1'
#
loop_
_entity.id
_entity.type
_entity.pdbx_description
1 polymer ?
#
loop_
_entity_poly.entity_id
_entity_poly.type
_entity_poly.pdbx_seq_one_letter_code
_entity_poly.pdbx_strand_id
1 'polypeptide(L)'
;MINRRNFLKAASLAGLAGMFSLKANAGERPLPPARVTVMRRQCFSDLQSSYLDEPETGPCSLMKEGDIFESLAGECPKGMCPKAWNIIQSRLGELGRGNETNHDGCGVCRHDCHSEIVCCADGTRPVIFRLELI
;
A
#
# COMPACT_ATOMS: atom_id res chain seq x y z
N MET A 1 17.32 25.61 -6.58
CA MET A 1 18.39 24.63 -6.30
C MET A 1 18.67 24.65 -4.80
N ILE A 2 18.22 23.65 -4.06
CA ILE A 2 18.33 23.60 -2.59
C ILE A 2 19.54 22.73 -2.22
N ASN A 3 20.50 23.33 -1.51
CA ASN A 3 21.79 22.75 -1.14
C ASN A 3 21.68 22.00 0.21
N ARG A 4 22.04 20.72 0.21
CA ARG A 4 21.80 19.70 1.26
C ARG A 4 22.82 19.72 2.41
N ARG A 5 23.38 20.88 2.77
CA ARG A 5 24.40 20.98 3.81
C ARG A 5 24.18 22.27 4.60
N ASN A 6 23.40 22.18 5.69
CA ASN A 6 23.52 22.97 6.94
C ASN A 6 22.21 22.93 7.76
N PHE A 7 21.77 21.75 8.20
CA PHE A 7 20.66 21.62 9.16
C PHE A 7 20.99 20.70 10.35
N LEU A 8 22.27 20.64 10.72
CA LEU A 8 22.71 20.00 11.95
C LEU A 8 23.48 21.03 12.78
N LYS A 9 22.76 21.71 13.68
CA LYS A 9 23.21 22.22 15.00
C LYS A 9 22.23 23.26 15.56
N ALA A 10 21.37 22.82 16.47
CA ALA A 10 20.87 23.57 17.65
C ALA A 10 19.96 22.59 18.40
N ALA A 11 20.40 22.06 19.55
CA ALA A 11 19.92 22.45 20.89
C ALA A 11 18.54 21.84 21.23
N SER A 12 18.22 21.33 22.42
CA SER A 12 18.89 21.15 23.70
C SER A 12 17.86 20.42 24.59
N LEU A 13 18.36 19.67 25.58
CA LEU A 13 17.65 19.05 26.70
C LEU A 13 16.37 19.77 27.18
N ALA A 14 15.24 19.06 27.21
CA ALA A 14 14.20 19.18 28.25
C ALA A 14 13.13 18.07 28.09
N GLY A 15 12.78 17.40 29.19
CA GLY A 15 11.49 16.68 29.30
C GLY A 15 11.56 15.16 29.46
N LEU A 16 12.06 14.68 30.59
CA LEU A 16 11.67 13.37 31.13
C LEU A 16 10.19 13.46 31.59
N ALA A 17 9.26 13.19 30.69
CA ALA A 17 7.89 12.83 31.04
C ALA A 17 7.61 11.48 30.41
N GLY A 18 7.45 10.46 31.24
CA GLY A 18 7.22 9.08 30.82
C GLY A 18 5.97 8.99 29.95
N MET A 19 6.18 8.88 28.65
CA MET A 19 5.17 8.33 27.76
C MET A 19 5.18 6.83 28.00
N PHE A 20 4.28 6.36 28.87
CA PHE A 20 3.84 4.97 28.83
C PHE A 20 3.35 4.73 27.40
N SER A 21 4.20 4.12 26.58
CA SER A 21 3.81 3.61 25.28
C SER A 21 2.79 2.52 25.58
N LEU A 22 1.52 2.89 25.50
CA LEU A 22 0.44 1.93 25.34
C LEU A 22 0.78 1.18 24.06
N LYS A 23 1.47 0.06 24.19
CA LYS A 23 1.41 -1.01 23.20
C LYS A 23 -0.06 -1.39 23.15
N ALA A 24 -0.80 -0.75 22.26
CA ALA A 24 -2.05 -1.27 21.77
C ALA A 24 -1.69 -2.61 21.12
N ASN A 25 -1.80 -3.68 21.90
CA ASN A 25 -1.98 -5.02 21.36
C ASN A 25 -3.38 -5.02 20.74
N ALA A 26 -3.52 -4.35 19.60
CA ALA A 26 -4.54 -4.74 18.64
C ALA A 26 -4.13 -6.15 18.24
N GLY A 27 -4.71 -7.17 18.88
CA GLY A 27 -4.46 -8.56 18.53
C GLY A 27 -4.58 -8.68 17.01
N GLU A 28 -3.47 -8.98 16.36
CA GLU A 28 -3.43 -9.17 14.91
C GLU A 28 -4.33 -10.36 14.63
N ARG A 29 -5.58 -10.09 14.25
CA ARG A 29 -6.40 -11.10 13.62
C ARG A 29 -5.68 -11.52 12.34
N PRO A 30 -5.61 -12.83 12.05
CA PRO A 30 -5.12 -13.30 10.77
C PRO A 30 -5.83 -12.56 9.64
N LEU A 31 -5.08 -12.19 8.60
CA LEU A 31 -5.67 -11.59 7.41
C LEU A 31 -6.69 -12.57 6.81
N PRO A 32 -7.84 -12.07 6.33
CA PRO A 32 -8.81 -12.93 5.69
C PRO A 32 -8.19 -13.55 4.42
N PRO A 33 -8.58 -14.77 4.06
CA PRO A 33 -8.26 -15.33 2.76
C PRO A 33 -8.73 -14.38 1.66
N ALA A 34 -7.87 -14.17 0.65
CA ALA A 34 -8.18 -13.23 -0.42
C ALA A 34 -7.56 -13.62 -1.75
N ARG A 35 -8.22 -13.17 -2.82
CA ARG A 35 -7.73 -13.16 -4.19
C ARG A 35 -7.37 -11.74 -4.60
N VAL A 36 -6.19 -11.58 -5.18
CA VAL A 36 -5.67 -10.32 -5.72
C VAL A 36 -5.55 -10.46 -7.23
N THR A 37 -6.28 -9.65 -7.97
CA THR A 37 -6.19 -9.60 -9.45
C THR A 37 -5.50 -8.32 -9.88
N VAL A 38 -4.49 -8.40 -10.74
CA VAL A 38 -3.88 -7.22 -11.36
C VAL A 38 -4.79 -6.72 -12.47
N MET A 39 -5.39 -5.56 -12.26
CA MET A 39 -6.37 -4.98 -13.19
C MET A 39 -5.70 -4.21 -14.32
N ARG A 40 -4.78 -3.30 -13.97
CA ARG A 40 -4.15 -2.37 -14.91
C ARG A 40 -2.76 -1.97 -14.44
N ARG A 41 -1.90 -1.62 -15.39
CA ARG A 41 -0.58 -1.02 -15.12
C ARG A 41 -0.46 0.30 -15.88
N GLN A 42 -0.18 1.37 -15.16
CA GLN A 42 0.07 2.67 -15.75
C GLN A 42 1.55 3.01 -15.72
N CYS A 43 1.95 3.92 -16.60
CA CYS A 43 3.29 4.49 -16.66
C CYS A 43 3.14 5.98 -16.98
N PHE A 44 3.54 6.83 -16.05
CA PHE A 44 3.52 8.29 -16.20
C PHE A 44 4.92 8.75 -16.56
N SER A 45 5.22 8.79 -17.85
CA SER A 45 6.56 9.08 -18.38
C SER A 45 7.04 10.48 -17.96
N ASP A 46 6.14 11.45 -17.89
CA ASP A 46 6.41 12.80 -17.38
C ASP A 46 6.95 12.80 -15.95
N LEU A 47 6.38 11.95 -15.08
CA LEU A 47 6.85 11.79 -13.70
C LEU A 47 8.13 10.96 -13.64
N GLN A 48 8.29 9.94 -14.48
CA GLN A 48 9.54 9.18 -14.55
C GLN A 48 10.72 10.07 -14.94
N SER A 49 10.58 10.85 -16.00
CA SER A 49 11.63 11.78 -16.45
C SER A 49 11.96 12.87 -15.44
N SER A 50 11.01 13.26 -14.60
CA SER A 50 11.20 14.34 -13.61
C SER A 50 11.79 13.86 -12.28
N TYR A 51 11.54 12.59 -11.88
CA TYR A 51 11.81 12.12 -10.52
C TYR A 51 12.63 10.82 -10.41
N LEU A 52 12.77 10.03 -11.48
CA LEU A 52 13.58 8.80 -11.43
C LEU A 52 14.99 9.05 -11.96
N ASP A 53 15.96 8.33 -11.39
CA ASP A 53 17.34 8.31 -11.91
C ASP A 53 17.41 7.71 -13.32
N GLU A 54 16.50 6.78 -13.64
CA GLU A 54 16.35 6.15 -14.95
C GLU A 54 14.96 6.47 -15.54
N PRO A 55 14.86 7.52 -16.40
CA PRO A 55 13.61 7.97 -17.00
C PRO A 55 12.87 6.93 -17.82
N GLU A 56 13.59 5.97 -18.41
CA GLU A 56 13.04 4.97 -19.35
C GLU A 56 12.71 3.63 -18.66
N THR A 57 12.54 3.65 -17.34
CA THR A 57 12.20 2.45 -16.54
C THR A 57 10.90 1.80 -17.01
N GLY A 58 9.95 2.58 -17.52
CA GLY A 58 8.70 2.10 -18.09
C GLY A 58 7.72 1.55 -17.04
N PRO A 59 6.70 0.77 -17.47
CA PRO A 59 5.70 0.20 -16.55
C PRO A 59 6.32 -0.81 -15.58
N CYS A 60 5.60 -1.14 -14.50
CA CYS A 60 6.05 -2.15 -13.53
C CYS A 60 6.36 -3.49 -14.23
N SER A 61 7.60 -3.98 -14.11
CA SER A 61 8.05 -5.23 -14.71
C SER A 61 7.70 -6.47 -13.87
N LEU A 62 7.42 -6.29 -12.58
CA LEU A 62 7.14 -7.38 -11.65
C LEU A 62 5.73 -7.93 -11.80
N MET A 63 4.76 -7.08 -12.12
CA MET A 63 3.33 -7.43 -12.24
C MET A 63 2.89 -7.35 -13.70
N LYS A 64 1.95 -8.19 -14.12
CA LYS A 64 1.32 -8.15 -15.46
C LYS A 64 -0.20 -8.07 -15.31
N GLU A 65 -0.85 -7.41 -16.26
CA GLU A 65 -2.31 -7.33 -16.27
C GLU A 65 -2.91 -8.72 -16.43
N GLY A 66 -3.92 -9.02 -15.62
CA GLY A 66 -4.54 -10.34 -15.57
C GLY A 66 -3.85 -11.34 -14.64
N ASP A 67 -2.70 -11.01 -14.03
CA ASP A 67 -2.11 -11.87 -13.00
C ASP A 67 -3.09 -12.02 -11.82
N ILE A 68 -3.19 -13.25 -11.30
CA ILE A 68 -4.03 -13.60 -10.16
C ILE A 68 -3.15 -14.22 -9.08
N PHE A 69 -3.28 -13.72 -7.87
CA PHE A 69 -2.59 -14.20 -6.70
C PHE A 69 -3.60 -14.53 -5.60
N GLU A 70 -3.38 -15.62 -4.88
CA GLU A 70 -4.23 -16.02 -3.76
C GLU A 70 -3.40 -16.06 -2.48
N SER A 71 -3.95 -15.50 -1.41
CA SER A 71 -3.39 -15.53 -0.06
C SER A 71 -4.39 -16.19 0.85
N LEU A 72 -4.13 -17.43 1.26
CA LEU A 72 -5.05 -18.23 2.09
C LEU A 72 -4.78 -18.08 3.59
N ALA A 73 -3.52 -17.84 3.95
CA ALA A 73 -3.07 -17.75 5.34
C ALA A 73 -2.56 -16.35 5.72
N GLY A 74 -2.88 -15.33 4.92
CA GLY A 74 -2.34 -13.98 5.09
C GLY A 74 -0.87 -13.81 4.68
N GLU A 75 -0.28 -14.84 4.05
CA GLU A 75 1.07 -14.78 3.53
C GLU A 75 1.14 -14.07 2.18
N CYS A 76 2.31 -13.47 1.88
CA CYS A 76 2.57 -12.86 0.58
C CYS A 76 2.62 -13.96 -0.51
N PRO A 77 1.75 -13.91 -1.54
CA PRO A 77 1.77 -14.91 -2.59
C PRO A 77 3.10 -14.94 -3.35
N LYS A 78 3.51 -16.13 -3.81
CA LYS A 78 4.73 -16.27 -4.62
C LYS A 78 4.65 -15.42 -5.89
N GLY A 79 5.69 -14.62 -6.13
CA GLY A 79 5.77 -13.73 -7.30
C GLY A 79 5.09 -12.36 -7.11
N MET A 80 4.35 -12.16 -6.02
CA MET A 80 3.82 -10.84 -5.66
C MET A 80 4.96 -9.88 -5.31
N CYS A 81 4.85 -8.61 -5.72
CA CYS A 81 5.79 -7.58 -5.32
C CYS A 81 5.65 -7.29 -3.82
N PRO A 82 6.71 -7.41 -2.99
CA PRO A 82 6.61 -7.17 -1.55
C PRO A 82 6.15 -5.75 -1.18
N LYS A 83 6.55 -4.75 -1.98
CA LYS A 83 6.11 -3.36 -1.80
C LYS A 83 4.60 -3.22 -2.01
N ALA A 84 4.06 -3.87 -3.04
CA ALA A 84 2.62 -3.86 -3.29
C ALA A 84 1.87 -4.64 -2.20
N TRP A 85 2.40 -5.80 -1.80
CA TRP A 85 1.83 -6.63 -0.75
C TRP A 85 1.67 -5.88 0.58
N ASN A 86 2.65 -5.07 0.95
CA ASN A 86 2.59 -4.28 2.19
C ASN A 86 1.37 -3.36 2.29
N ILE A 87 0.86 -2.87 1.16
CA ILE A 87 -0.34 -2.04 1.11
C ILE A 87 -1.57 -2.94 1.09
N ILE A 88 -1.55 -3.98 0.25
CA ILE A 88 -2.64 -4.95 0.10
C ILE A 88 -3.01 -5.57 1.44
N GLN A 89 -2.05 -6.02 2.24
CA GLN A 89 -2.33 -6.62 3.54
C GLN A 89 -3.07 -5.67 4.51
N SER A 90 -2.71 -4.38 4.51
CA SER A 90 -3.43 -3.37 5.32
C SER A 90 -4.89 -3.26 4.88
N ARG A 91 -5.11 -3.18 3.55
CA ARG A 91 -6.45 -3.05 2.97
C ARG A 91 -7.28 -4.31 3.14
N LEU A 92 -6.70 -5.51 3.02
CA LEU A 92 -7.37 -6.77 3.32
C LEU A 92 -7.78 -6.85 4.80
N GLY A 93 -6.95 -6.37 5.72
CA GLY A 93 -7.29 -6.31 7.14
C GLY A 93 -8.47 -5.37 7.44
N GLU A 94 -8.59 -4.27 6.71
CA GLU A 94 -9.73 -3.34 6.80
C GLU A 94 -10.99 -3.93 6.15
N LEU A 95 -10.84 -4.50 4.94
CA LEU A 95 -11.93 -5.15 4.21
C LEU A 95 -12.54 -6.33 5.00
N GLY A 96 -11.69 -7.14 5.65
CA GLY A 96 -12.11 -8.26 6.48
C GLY A 96 -12.79 -7.87 7.79
N ARG A 97 -12.55 -6.66 8.32
CA ARG A 97 -13.26 -6.17 9.51
C ARG A 97 -14.70 -5.76 9.20
N GLY A 98 -15.03 -5.55 7.93
CA GLY A 98 -16.27 -4.91 7.53
C GLY A 98 -16.19 -3.41 7.82
N ASN A 99 -16.48 -2.60 6.82
CA ASN A 99 -16.69 -1.17 7.02
C ASN A 99 -18.08 -0.99 7.66
N GLU A 100 -18.10 -0.76 8.97
CA GLU A 100 -19.24 -0.20 9.70
C GLU A 100 -19.13 1.33 9.84
N THR A 101 -18.11 1.94 9.22
CA THR A 101 -17.77 3.36 9.33
C THR A 101 -17.80 4.03 7.95
N ASN A 102 -18.90 4.75 7.69
CA ASN A 102 -19.03 5.76 6.64
C ASN A 102 -17.66 6.36 6.28
N HIS A 103 -17.10 5.92 5.16
CA HIS A 103 -15.83 6.45 4.67
C HIS A 103 -16.10 7.85 4.11
N ASP A 104 -15.90 8.88 4.93
CA ASP A 104 -15.91 10.31 4.54
C ASP A 104 -14.70 10.67 3.64
N GLY A 105 -14.34 9.82 2.68
CA GLY A 105 -13.19 10.05 1.80
C GLY A 105 -13.05 9.06 0.63
N CYS A 106 -12.58 9.61 -0.50
CA CYS A 106 -12.13 8.97 -1.75
C CYS A 106 -12.84 7.65 -2.14
N GLY A 107 -13.95 7.78 -2.88
CA GLY A 107 -14.48 6.71 -3.74
C GLY A 107 -14.76 5.38 -3.03
N VAL A 108 -15.94 5.26 -2.42
CA VAL A 108 -16.38 4.02 -1.79
C VAL A 108 -16.58 2.94 -2.87
N CYS A 109 -15.80 1.86 -2.81
CA CYS A 109 -16.08 0.64 -3.57
C CYS A 109 -17.43 0.08 -3.11
N ARG A 110 -18.23 -0.47 -4.04
CA ARG A 110 -19.62 -0.83 -3.76
C ARG A 110 -19.69 -1.81 -2.57
N HIS A 111 -20.46 -1.46 -1.54
CA HIS A 111 -20.50 -2.18 -0.25
C HIS A 111 -20.95 -3.64 -0.37
N ASP A 112 -21.59 -4.02 -1.48
CA ASP A 112 -22.21 -5.31 -1.69
C ASP A 112 -21.25 -6.38 -2.25
N CYS A 113 -19.96 -6.08 -2.49
CA CYS A 113 -19.10 -6.99 -3.24
C CYS A 113 -17.86 -7.57 -2.53
N HIS A 114 -17.71 -7.47 -1.20
CA HIS A 114 -16.54 -8.01 -0.45
C HIS A 114 -15.20 -7.78 -1.17
N SER A 115 -15.08 -6.64 -1.85
CA SER A 115 -14.00 -6.35 -2.77
C SER A 115 -13.67 -4.88 -2.81
N GLU A 116 -12.42 -4.60 -3.14
CA GLU A 116 -11.84 -3.27 -3.11
C GLU A 116 -10.84 -3.11 -4.25
N ILE A 117 -10.75 -1.91 -4.80
CA ILE A 117 -9.66 -1.55 -5.72
C ILE A 117 -8.57 -0.82 -4.95
N VAL A 118 -7.34 -1.32 -5.07
CA VAL A 118 -6.17 -0.73 -4.42
C VAL A 118 -5.07 -0.47 -5.43
N CYS A 119 -4.13 0.42 -5.10
CA CYS A 119 -3.04 0.81 -5.97
C CYS A 119 -1.69 0.60 -5.27
N CYS A 120 -0.67 0.17 -6.02
CA CYS A 120 0.71 0.20 -5.55
C CYS A 120 1.13 1.64 -5.19
N ALA A 121 1.95 1.82 -4.15
CA ALA A 121 2.54 3.12 -3.81
C ALA A 121 3.73 3.50 -4.72
N ASP A 122 3.66 3.17 -6.00
CA ASP A 122 4.56 3.71 -7.03
C ASP A 122 3.80 4.78 -7.80
N GLY A 123 4.07 6.04 -7.48
CA GLY A 123 3.38 7.18 -8.11
C GLY A 123 3.78 7.42 -9.56
N THR A 124 4.88 6.83 -10.05
CA THR A 124 5.35 7.01 -11.44
C THR A 124 4.90 5.89 -12.38
N ARG A 125 4.62 4.70 -11.83
CA ARG A 125 4.15 3.53 -12.58
C ARG A 125 3.21 2.66 -11.74
N PRO A 126 2.03 3.19 -11.37
CA PRO A 126 1.12 2.51 -10.47
C PRO A 126 0.55 1.24 -11.10
N VAL A 127 0.39 0.22 -10.25
CA VAL A 127 -0.32 -1.01 -10.59
C VAL A 127 -1.61 -1.03 -9.79
N ILE A 128 -2.72 -1.23 -10.47
CA ILE A 128 -4.07 -1.26 -9.90
C ILE A 128 -4.47 -2.71 -9.69
N PHE A 129 -4.90 -3.05 -8.48
CA PHE A 129 -5.32 -4.39 -8.08
C PHE A 129 -6.79 -4.38 -7.67
N ARG A 130 -7.48 -5.49 -7.93
CA ARG A 130 -8.77 -5.82 -7.33
C ARG A 130 -8.55 -6.87 -6.24
N LEU A 131 -8.96 -6.55 -5.03
CA LEU A 131 -8.95 -7.44 -3.88
C LEU A 131 -10.35 -8.03 -3.71
N GLU A 132 -10.44 -9.33 -3.49
CA GLU A 132 -11.70 -10.04 -3.23
C GLU A 132 -11.46 -10.98 -2.06
N LEU A 133 -12.29 -10.91 -1.02
CA LEU A 133 -12.26 -11.91 0.05
C LEU A 133 -12.81 -13.24 -0.50
N ILE A 134 -12.22 -14.37 -0.07
CA ILE A 134 -12.62 -15.73 -0.47
C ILE A 134 -12.96 -16.59 0.75
#